data_AF-A0A432STV5-F1
#
_entry.id   AF-A0A432STV5-F1
#
_cell.length_a   1.000
_cell.length_b   1.000
_cell.length_c   1.000
_cell.angle_alpha   90.00
_cell.angle_beta   90.00
_cell.angle_gamma   90.00
#
_symmetry.space_group_name_H-M   'P 1'
#
loop_
_entity.id
_entity.type
_entity.pdbx_description
1 polymer ?
#
loop_
_entity_poly.entity_id
_entity_poly.type
_entity_poly.pdbx_seq_one_letter_code
_entity_poly.pdbx_strand_id
1 'polypeptide(L)'
;MKSVIALLFVTLFCFTLAAKDHFSDLNPPLTDKMKESKAHAKVCKKPAIAEEKFDKSFRYGCFCGEHYPDIKDPSLKPPEYLTYTQRKELIARYYRIKPYDTIDEACMQHDICYVYNGTDNQECNDAFYATLRDIYDAYEKTKEGQQPGTKAWRCKILASDMSSIFRTIFTAGDDISASRFSIFAMITPFTIANKIMQKSALSVSERSGYPLPFERCIINTDIESKETNNTVR
;
A
#
# COMPACT_ATOMS: atom_id res chain seq x y z
N MET A 1 -49.57 -38.88 -9.51
CA MET A 1 -49.25 -37.82 -8.54
C MET A 1 -47.73 -37.84 -8.33
N LYS A 2 -46.95 -37.16 -9.17
CA LYS A 2 -46.38 -35.81 -8.95
C LYS A 2 -45.66 -35.66 -7.60
N SER A 3 -44.42 -36.15 -7.55
CA SER A 3 -43.41 -35.66 -6.59
C SER A 3 -42.19 -35.21 -7.40
N VAL A 4 -42.21 -33.94 -7.79
CA VAL A 4 -41.05 -33.23 -8.34
C VAL A 4 -40.24 -32.77 -7.14
N ILE A 5 -39.21 -33.53 -6.78
CA ILE A 5 -38.24 -33.10 -5.77
C ILE A 5 -37.35 -32.07 -6.46
N ALA A 6 -37.59 -30.81 -6.13
CA ALA A 6 -36.79 -29.68 -6.57
C ALA A 6 -35.36 -29.85 -6.06
N LEU A 7 -34.45 -30.20 -6.96
CA LEU A 7 -33.00 -30.07 -6.77
C LEU A 7 -32.69 -28.57 -6.74
N LEU A 8 -32.77 -27.96 -5.56
CA LEU A 8 -32.28 -26.61 -5.32
C LEU A 8 -30.75 -26.68 -5.31
N PHE A 9 -30.15 -26.53 -6.49
CA PHE A 9 -28.74 -26.19 -6.65
C PHE A 9 -28.49 -24.86 -5.94
N VAL A 10 -28.11 -24.93 -4.67
CA VAL A 10 -27.44 -23.83 -3.97
C VAL A 10 -26.07 -23.69 -4.65
N THR A 11 -26.04 -22.94 -5.75
CA THR A 11 -24.82 -22.38 -6.31
C THR A 11 -24.35 -21.31 -5.34
N LEU A 12 -23.73 -21.77 -4.25
CA LEU A 12 -23.00 -20.92 -3.32
C LEU A 12 -21.80 -20.41 -4.12
N PHE A 13 -21.99 -19.25 -4.75
CA PHE A 13 -20.92 -18.47 -5.36
C PHE A 13 -19.98 -18.08 -4.22
N CYS A 14 -18.96 -18.91 -3.99
CA CYS A 14 -17.79 -18.54 -3.22
C CYS A 14 -17.04 -17.46 -4.01
N PHE A 15 -17.55 -16.23 -3.98
CA PHE A 15 -16.73 -15.05 -4.23
C PHE A 15 -15.76 -14.96 -3.06
N THR A 16 -14.68 -15.72 -3.12
CA THR A 16 -13.50 -15.42 -2.34
C THR A 16 -13.07 -14.03 -2.80
N LEU A 17 -13.34 -13.01 -1.99
CA LEU A 17 -12.75 -11.69 -2.13
C LEU A 17 -11.25 -11.84 -1.80
N ALA A 18 -10.50 -12.43 -2.73
CA ALA A 18 -9.07 -12.26 -2.73
C ALA A 18 -8.82 -10.76 -2.86
N ALA A 19 -8.04 -10.20 -1.92
CA ALA A 19 -7.61 -8.82 -2.02
C ALA A 19 -7.05 -8.59 -3.42
N LYS A 20 -7.60 -7.61 -4.13
CA LYS A 20 -7.24 -7.36 -5.52
C LYS A 20 -5.80 -6.88 -5.55
N ASP A 21 -4.92 -7.64 -6.21
CA ASP A 21 -3.56 -7.18 -6.48
C ASP A 21 -3.63 -6.14 -7.60
N HIS A 22 -3.58 -4.86 -7.25
CA HIS A 22 -3.64 -3.76 -8.22
C HIS A 22 -2.33 -3.60 -9.02
N PHE A 23 -1.27 -4.33 -8.69
CA PHE A 23 0.02 -4.26 -9.37
C PHE A 23 0.30 -5.45 -10.28
N SER A 24 -0.58 -6.47 -10.33
CA SER A 24 -0.32 -7.73 -11.06
C SER A 24 0.04 -7.52 -12.53
N ASP A 25 -0.57 -6.53 -13.15
CA ASP A 25 -0.41 -6.22 -14.57
C ASP A 25 0.60 -5.09 -14.83
N LEU A 26 1.02 -4.39 -13.77
CA LEU A 26 1.91 -3.23 -13.83
C LEU A 26 3.36 -3.57 -13.47
N ASN A 27 3.55 -4.58 -12.63
CA ASN A 27 4.87 -5.08 -12.24
C ASN A 27 5.33 -6.22 -13.15
N PRO A 28 6.65 -6.37 -13.37
CA PRO A 28 7.14 -7.45 -14.22
C PRO A 28 6.84 -8.82 -13.58
N PRO A 29 6.65 -9.86 -14.40
CA PRO A 29 6.62 -11.22 -13.89
C PRO A 29 7.94 -11.56 -13.18
N LEU A 30 7.83 -12.25 -12.05
CA LEU A 30 9.00 -12.61 -11.24
C LEU A 30 9.95 -13.53 -12.01
N THR A 31 11.14 -13.03 -12.30
CA THR A 31 12.26 -13.84 -12.79
C THR A 31 12.82 -14.73 -11.67
N ASP A 32 13.58 -15.77 -12.03
CA ASP A 32 14.17 -16.66 -11.02
C ASP A 32 15.12 -15.94 -10.06
N LYS A 33 15.88 -14.95 -10.56
CA LYS A 33 16.71 -14.06 -9.74
C LYS A 33 15.91 -13.23 -8.73
N MET A 34 14.70 -12.78 -9.11
CA MET A 34 13.80 -12.05 -8.22
C MET A 34 13.20 -12.98 -7.17
N LYS A 35 12.80 -14.21 -7.56
CA LYS A 35 12.31 -15.23 -6.62
C LYS A 35 13.37 -15.62 -5.59
N GLU A 36 14.60 -15.87 -6.03
CA GLU A 36 15.74 -16.15 -5.16
C GLU A 36 16.01 -14.98 -4.20
N SER A 37 16.03 -13.75 -4.72
CA SER A 37 16.20 -12.54 -3.90
C SER A 37 15.11 -12.43 -2.83
N LYS A 38 13.85 -12.66 -3.21
CA LYS A 38 12.69 -12.64 -2.30
C LYS A 38 12.78 -13.73 -1.24
N ALA A 39 13.24 -14.94 -1.59
CA ALA A 39 13.37 -16.06 -0.66
C ALA A 39 14.38 -15.80 0.46
N HIS A 40 15.42 -15.00 0.19
CA HIS A 40 16.46 -14.65 1.16
C HIS A 40 16.31 -13.24 1.74
N ALA A 41 15.21 -12.55 1.42
CA ALA A 41 14.98 -11.19 1.84
C ALA A 41 14.85 -11.06 3.35
N LYS A 42 15.43 -9.99 3.90
CA LYS A 42 15.31 -9.63 5.32
C LYS A 42 14.75 -8.22 5.42
N VAL A 43 14.01 -7.97 6.50
CA VAL A 43 13.56 -6.61 6.82
C VAL A 43 14.80 -5.73 6.98
N CYS A 44 14.74 -4.49 6.49
CA CYS A 44 15.84 -3.54 6.63
C CYS A 44 16.24 -3.37 8.10
N LYS A 45 17.52 -3.06 8.36
CA LYS A 45 18.07 -3.03 9.73
C LYS A 45 17.38 -2.04 10.66
N LYS A 46 16.88 -0.93 10.11
CA LYS A 46 16.25 0.18 10.82
C LYS A 46 15.07 0.67 9.98
N PRO A 47 13.90 0.00 10.04
CA PRO A 47 12.71 0.51 9.38
C PRO A 47 12.36 1.88 9.96
N ALA A 48 11.98 2.81 9.09
CA ALA A 48 11.51 4.12 9.49
C ALA A 48 10.15 4.00 10.20
N ILE A 49 9.97 4.80 11.24
CA ILE A 49 8.73 4.88 12.00
C ILE A 49 7.92 6.04 11.40
N ALA A 50 6.62 5.84 11.24
CA ALA A 50 5.77 6.87 10.64
C ALA A 50 5.73 8.11 11.54
N GLU A 51 6.13 9.24 10.99
CA GLU A 51 6.05 10.54 11.66
C GLU A 51 4.75 11.24 11.30
N GLU A 52 4.28 12.12 12.19
CA GLU A 52 3.08 12.94 11.98
C GLU A 52 3.17 13.95 10.82
N LYS A 53 4.37 14.10 10.24
CA LYS A 53 4.68 15.07 9.20
C LYS A 53 4.83 14.36 7.86
N PHE A 54 3.84 14.56 7.00
CA PHE A 54 3.87 14.11 5.62
C PHE A 54 4.39 15.22 4.72
N ASP A 55 5.70 15.39 4.74
CA ASP A 55 6.44 16.22 3.80
C ASP A 55 7.40 15.35 2.98
N LYS A 56 8.29 15.97 2.20
CA LYS A 56 9.30 15.27 1.39
C LYS A 56 10.28 14.40 2.21
N SER A 57 10.36 14.63 3.52
CA SER A 57 11.20 13.85 4.43
C SER A 57 10.47 12.69 5.09
N PHE A 58 9.17 12.53 4.84
CA PHE A 58 8.39 11.40 5.36
C PHE A 58 9.01 10.07 4.94
N ARG A 59 9.19 9.18 5.92
CA ARG A 59 9.64 7.81 5.71
C ARG A 59 8.83 6.85 6.58
N TYR A 60 8.53 5.68 6.04
CA TYR A 60 7.91 4.58 6.77
C TYR A 60 8.42 3.23 6.27
N GLY A 61 8.61 2.30 7.20
CA GLY A 61 9.06 0.95 6.86
C GLY A 61 10.43 0.95 6.19
N CYS A 62 10.57 0.20 5.10
CA CYS A 62 11.79 0.10 4.32
C CYS A 62 11.68 0.76 2.94
N PHE A 63 10.46 1.14 2.51
CA PHE A 63 10.19 1.60 1.14
C PHE A 63 9.31 2.82 1.02
N CYS A 64 8.55 3.22 2.05
CA CYS A 64 7.69 4.38 1.88
C CYS A 64 8.51 5.66 2.10
N GLY A 65 8.65 6.48 1.06
CA GLY A 65 9.24 7.83 1.15
C GLY A 65 9.87 8.28 -0.16
N GLU A 66 9.99 9.58 -0.38
CA GLU A 66 10.65 10.12 -1.58
C GLU A 66 12.14 9.71 -1.58
N HIS A 67 12.58 9.06 -2.65
CA HIS A 67 13.94 8.51 -2.79
C HIS A 67 14.37 7.58 -1.63
N TYR A 68 13.41 6.87 -1.02
CA TYR A 68 13.65 5.91 0.04
C TYR A 68 12.99 4.58 -0.34
N PRO A 69 13.74 3.46 -0.49
CA PRO A 69 15.15 3.32 -0.19
C PRO A 69 16.01 3.88 -1.35
N ASP A 70 17.18 4.43 -1.05
CA ASP A 70 18.09 5.00 -2.08
C ASP A 70 18.84 3.90 -2.86
N ILE A 71 18.09 2.96 -3.47
CA ILE A 71 18.63 1.86 -4.27
C ILE A 71 18.87 2.36 -5.69
N LYS A 72 20.13 2.58 -6.04
CA LYS A 72 20.56 2.99 -7.38
C LYS A 72 21.08 1.82 -8.20
N ASP A 73 20.91 1.91 -9.50
CA ASP A 73 21.66 1.09 -10.46
C ASP A 73 23.17 1.44 -10.39
N PRO A 74 24.10 0.49 -10.61
CA PRO A 74 25.54 0.79 -10.61
C PRO A 74 25.96 1.87 -11.62
N SER A 75 25.21 2.03 -12.71
CA SER A 75 25.49 3.08 -13.70
C SER A 75 25.06 4.48 -13.24
N LEU A 76 24.37 4.59 -12.10
CA LEU A 76 23.81 5.82 -11.52
C LEU A 76 22.81 6.54 -12.45
N LYS A 77 22.39 5.90 -13.53
CA LYS A 77 21.35 6.41 -14.42
C LYS A 77 19.98 6.29 -13.75
N PRO A 78 19.09 7.28 -13.93
CA PRO A 78 17.70 7.15 -13.53
C PRO A 78 17.00 6.05 -14.36
N PRO A 79 15.88 5.49 -13.86
CA PRO A 79 15.16 4.38 -14.50
C PRO A 79 14.83 4.57 -15.98
N GLU A 80 14.53 5.79 -16.40
CA GLU A 80 14.21 6.17 -17.79
C GLU A 80 15.32 5.79 -18.77
N TYR A 81 16.58 5.95 -18.39
CA TYR A 81 17.75 5.65 -19.24
C TYR A 81 18.33 4.25 -19.00
N LEU A 82 17.70 3.44 -18.14
CA LEU A 82 18.12 2.06 -17.94
C LEU A 82 17.57 1.17 -19.06
N THR A 83 18.40 0.26 -19.54
CA THR A 83 17.95 -0.83 -20.41
C THR A 83 16.98 -1.75 -19.66
N TYR A 84 16.16 -2.50 -20.39
CA TYR A 84 15.25 -3.49 -19.80
C TYR A 84 15.96 -4.47 -18.85
N THR A 85 17.16 -4.94 -19.21
CA THR A 85 17.97 -5.80 -18.35
C THR A 85 18.36 -5.10 -17.05
N GLN A 86 18.87 -3.86 -17.13
CA GLN A 86 19.26 -3.09 -15.94
C GLN A 86 18.07 -2.81 -15.02
N ARG A 87 16.88 -2.48 -15.57
CA ARG A 87 15.65 -2.33 -14.77
C ARG A 87 15.32 -3.60 -14.00
N LYS A 88 15.38 -4.77 -14.66
CA LYS A 88 15.15 -6.06 -13.97
C LYS A 88 16.19 -6.35 -12.88
N GLU A 89 17.45 -5.97 -13.09
CA GLU A 89 18.48 -6.11 -12.06
C GLU A 89 18.26 -5.17 -10.88
N LEU A 90 17.83 -3.94 -11.14
CA LEU A 90 17.46 -2.97 -10.11
C LEU A 90 16.26 -3.48 -9.31
N ILE A 91 15.19 -3.93 -9.96
CA ILE A 91 14.01 -4.54 -9.31
C ILE A 91 14.39 -5.75 -8.46
N ALA A 92 15.31 -6.60 -8.93
CA ALA A 92 15.81 -7.71 -8.12
C ALA A 92 16.49 -7.25 -6.81
N ARG A 93 17.07 -6.03 -6.77
CA ARG A 93 17.60 -5.44 -5.53
C ARG A 93 16.50 -5.03 -4.56
N TYR A 94 15.38 -4.49 -5.05
CA TYR A 94 14.20 -4.21 -4.22
C TYR A 94 13.73 -5.50 -3.53
N TYR A 95 13.60 -6.60 -4.28
CA TYR A 95 13.21 -7.90 -3.71
C TYR A 95 14.20 -8.51 -2.70
N ARG A 96 15.40 -7.97 -2.50
CA ARG A 96 16.31 -8.41 -1.42
C ARG A 96 15.94 -7.84 -0.06
N ILE A 97 15.09 -6.82 -0.03
CA ILE A 97 14.60 -6.20 1.19
C ILE A 97 13.17 -6.69 1.40
N LYS A 98 12.91 -7.27 2.57
CA LYS A 98 11.56 -7.70 2.94
C LYS A 98 10.79 -6.47 3.44
N PRO A 99 9.58 -6.20 2.93
CA PRO A 99 8.73 -5.15 3.48
C PRO A 99 8.51 -5.34 4.98
N TYR A 100 8.46 -4.23 5.70
CA TYR A 100 8.22 -4.18 7.14
C TYR A 100 6.82 -4.69 7.50
N ASP A 101 5.82 -4.31 6.70
CA ASP A 101 4.42 -4.70 6.81
C ASP A 101 3.65 -4.55 5.48
N THR A 102 2.31 -4.65 5.50
CA THR A 102 1.47 -4.59 4.29
C THR A 102 1.45 -3.21 3.63
N ILE A 103 1.57 -2.12 4.42
CA ILE A 103 1.65 -0.76 3.86
C ILE A 103 3.00 -0.57 3.17
N ASP A 104 4.08 -1.03 3.81
CA ASP A 104 5.43 -0.97 3.25
C ASP A 104 5.57 -1.85 1.99
N GLU A 105 4.83 -2.96 1.91
CA GLU A 105 4.77 -3.79 0.70
C GLU A 105 4.11 -3.04 -0.46
N ALA A 106 3.04 -2.27 -0.20
CA ALA A 106 2.43 -1.44 -1.23
C ALA A 106 3.42 -0.39 -1.78
N CYS A 107 4.24 0.22 -0.92
CA CYS A 107 5.29 1.15 -1.35
C CYS A 107 6.35 0.45 -2.19
N MET A 108 6.81 -0.74 -1.77
CA MET A 108 7.75 -1.53 -2.57
C MET A 108 7.20 -1.86 -3.97
N GLN A 109 5.92 -2.26 -4.07
CA GLN A 109 5.31 -2.55 -5.38
C GLN A 109 5.21 -1.30 -6.26
N HIS A 110 4.91 -0.14 -5.67
CA HIS A 110 4.88 1.15 -6.36
C HIS A 110 6.25 1.55 -6.90
N ASP A 111 7.31 1.46 -6.09
CA ASP A 111 8.68 1.74 -6.55
C ASP A 111 9.10 0.79 -7.68
N ILE A 112 8.78 -0.50 -7.57
CA ILE A 112 9.06 -1.49 -8.62
C ILE A 112 8.32 -1.11 -9.92
N CYS A 113 7.08 -0.66 -9.81
CA CYS A 113 6.27 -0.23 -10.94
C CYS A 113 6.92 0.95 -11.68
N TYR A 114 7.41 1.95 -10.94
CA TYR A 114 8.15 3.08 -11.51
C TYR A 114 9.46 2.64 -12.16
N VAL A 115 10.25 1.78 -11.50
CA VAL A 115 11.50 1.28 -12.09
C VAL A 115 11.22 0.49 -13.38
N TYR A 116 10.15 -0.30 -13.41
CA TYR A 116 9.81 -1.12 -14.56
C TYR A 116 9.39 -0.28 -15.76
N ASN A 117 8.45 0.64 -15.55
CA ASN A 117 7.98 1.57 -16.57
C ASN A 117 9.06 2.57 -16.98
N GLY A 118 9.98 2.87 -16.07
CA GLY A 118 11.11 3.78 -16.27
C GLY A 118 10.76 5.25 -16.12
N THR A 119 9.54 5.57 -15.71
CA THR A 119 9.08 6.95 -15.50
C THR A 119 8.00 6.95 -14.44
N ASP A 120 7.66 8.13 -13.93
CA ASP A 120 6.52 8.37 -13.05
C ASP A 120 5.24 8.06 -13.83
N ASN A 121 4.66 6.89 -13.58
CA ASN A 121 3.50 6.39 -14.30
C ASN A 121 2.23 6.54 -13.44
N GLN A 122 1.21 7.22 -13.99
CA GLN A 122 -0.06 7.45 -13.31
C GLN A 122 -0.79 6.15 -12.94
N GLU A 123 -0.67 5.09 -13.73
CA GLU A 123 -1.26 3.78 -13.42
C GLU A 123 -0.65 3.18 -12.16
N CYS A 124 0.66 3.34 -11.95
CA CYS A 124 1.32 2.94 -10.70
C CYS A 124 0.75 3.72 -9.50
N ASN A 125 0.53 5.03 -9.67
CA ASN A 125 -0.08 5.87 -8.61
C ASN A 125 -1.53 5.48 -8.31
N ASP A 126 -2.32 5.21 -9.35
CA ASP A 126 -3.72 4.81 -9.21
C ASP A 126 -3.82 3.42 -8.54
N ALA A 127 -2.93 2.48 -8.90
CA ALA A 127 -2.80 1.18 -8.23
C ALA A 127 -2.38 1.30 -6.76
N PHE A 128 -1.38 2.14 -6.46
CA PHE A 128 -0.94 2.38 -5.09
C PHE A 128 -2.05 2.98 -4.23
N TYR A 129 -2.76 3.98 -4.75
CA TYR A 129 -3.93 4.57 -4.09
C TYR A 129 -5.01 3.52 -3.81
N ALA A 130 -5.33 2.67 -4.79
CA ALA A 130 -6.31 1.61 -4.63
C ALA A 130 -5.88 0.59 -3.57
N THR A 131 -4.61 0.17 -3.56
CA THR A 131 -4.06 -0.73 -2.53
C THR A 131 -4.15 -0.12 -1.13
N LEU A 132 -3.77 1.15 -0.96
CA LEU A 132 -3.88 1.82 0.35
C LEU A 132 -5.34 1.98 0.79
N ARG A 133 -6.26 2.18 -0.17
CA ARG A 133 -7.69 2.24 0.11
C ARG A 133 -8.23 0.88 0.59
N ASP A 134 -7.83 -0.21 -0.05
CA ASP A 134 -8.19 -1.56 0.38
C ASP A 134 -7.65 -1.87 1.78
N ILE A 135 -6.41 -1.42 2.08
CA ILE A 135 -5.81 -1.54 3.42
C ILE A 135 -6.64 -0.76 4.46
N TYR A 136 -7.01 0.49 4.13
CA TYR A 136 -7.88 1.30 4.99
C TYR A 136 -9.21 0.59 5.27
N ASP A 137 -9.89 0.15 4.21
CA ASP A 137 -11.22 -0.47 4.30
C ASP A 137 -11.16 -1.81 5.06
N ALA A 138 -10.06 -2.57 4.93
CA ALA A 138 -9.83 -3.78 5.72
C ALA A 138 -9.75 -3.49 7.23
N TYR A 139 -9.03 -2.44 7.65
CA TYR A 139 -8.99 -2.06 9.06
C TYR A 139 -10.31 -1.44 9.54
N GLU A 140 -10.97 -0.60 8.74
CA GLU A 140 -12.24 0.06 9.08
C GLU A 140 -13.37 -0.94 9.40
N LYS A 141 -13.36 -2.11 8.75
CA LYS A 141 -14.31 -3.20 9.01
C LYS A 141 -14.09 -3.91 10.35
N THR A 142 -12.92 -3.74 10.98
CA THR A 142 -12.63 -4.37 12.27
C THR A 142 -13.12 -3.51 13.44
N LYS A 143 -13.56 -4.14 14.53
CA LYS A 143 -13.92 -3.42 15.77
C LYS A 143 -12.76 -2.58 16.31
N GLU A 144 -11.54 -3.11 16.27
CA GLU A 144 -10.35 -2.39 16.70
C GLU A 144 -10.08 -1.17 15.81
N GLY A 145 -10.26 -1.27 14.49
CA GLY A 145 -10.07 -0.16 13.56
C GLY A 145 -11.04 1.00 13.77
N GLN A 146 -12.20 0.75 14.38
CA GLN A 146 -13.17 1.78 14.76
C GLN A 146 -12.88 2.42 16.14
N GLN A 147 -12.02 1.79 16.95
CA GLN A 147 -11.71 2.24 18.30
C GLN A 147 -10.43 3.11 18.33
N PRO A 148 -10.51 4.41 18.68
CA PRO A 148 -9.35 5.28 18.75
C PRO A 148 -8.24 4.75 19.65
N GLY A 149 -7.00 4.89 19.19
CA GLY A 149 -5.81 4.51 19.97
C GLY A 149 -5.50 3.01 20.01
N THR A 150 -6.21 2.16 19.26
CA THR A 150 -5.77 0.79 18.99
C THR A 150 -4.72 0.76 17.87
N LYS A 151 -4.01 -0.36 17.74
CA LYS A 151 -3.08 -0.61 16.63
C LYS A 151 -3.80 -0.56 15.28
N ALA A 152 -4.94 -1.24 15.16
CA ALA A 152 -5.72 -1.26 13.92
C ALA A 152 -6.20 0.12 13.51
N TRP A 153 -6.65 0.95 14.47
CA TRP A 153 -7.03 2.32 14.21
C TRP A 153 -5.83 3.16 13.73
N ARG A 154 -4.66 3.04 14.36
CA ARG A 154 -3.44 3.74 13.90
C ARG A 154 -3.02 3.32 12.49
N CYS A 155 -3.07 2.03 12.19
CA CYS A 155 -2.77 1.50 10.85
C CYS A 155 -3.75 2.01 9.79
N LYS A 156 -5.04 2.07 10.14
CA LYS A 156 -6.07 2.67 9.30
C LYS A 156 -5.77 4.13 9.00
N ILE A 157 -5.45 4.93 10.02
CA ILE A 157 -5.13 6.35 9.87
C ILE A 157 -3.88 6.53 9.01
N LEU A 158 -2.85 5.71 9.19
CA LEU A 158 -1.65 5.73 8.33
C LEU A 158 -2.00 5.45 6.86
N ALA A 159 -2.76 4.39 6.57
CA ALA A 159 -3.18 4.04 5.21
C ALA A 159 -4.04 5.15 4.56
N SER A 160 -5.00 5.71 5.30
CA SER A 160 -5.81 6.85 4.86
C SER A 160 -4.93 8.03 4.47
N ASP A 161 -4.02 8.41 5.37
CA ASP A 161 -3.19 9.59 5.21
C ASP A 161 -2.21 9.45 4.06
N MET A 162 -1.55 8.28 3.93
CA MET A 162 -0.70 7.98 2.79
C MET A 162 -1.49 8.03 1.48
N SER A 163 -2.71 7.46 1.43
CA SER A 163 -3.51 7.47 0.21
C SER A 163 -3.88 8.89 -0.21
N SER A 164 -4.23 9.75 0.76
CA SER A 164 -4.60 11.13 0.52
C SER A 164 -3.40 11.96 0.05
N ILE A 165 -2.24 11.78 0.69
CA ILE A 165 -1.03 12.55 0.39
C ILE A 165 -0.36 12.10 -0.91
N PHE A 166 -0.28 10.80 -1.21
CA PHE A 166 0.29 10.36 -2.49
C PHE A 166 -0.53 10.83 -3.69
N ARG A 167 -1.85 10.87 -3.52
CA ARG A 167 -2.75 11.47 -4.49
C ARG A 167 -2.63 13.01 -4.59
N THR A 168 -1.77 13.65 -3.80
CA THR A 168 -1.69 15.11 -3.73
C THR A 168 -0.26 15.66 -3.95
N ILE A 169 0.75 15.02 -3.37
CA ILE A 169 2.17 15.45 -3.40
C ILE A 169 2.94 14.71 -4.50
N PHE A 170 2.67 13.42 -4.69
CA PHE A 170 3.48 12.51 -5.52
C PHE A 170 2.85 12.16 -6.86
N THR A 171 1.71 12.77 -7.19
CA THR A 171 0.90 12.47 -8.38
C THR A 171 1.31 13.28 -9.60
N ALA A 172 2.23 14.23 -9.47
CA ALA A 172 2.78 15.03 -10.57
C ALA A 172 3.70 14.20 -11.47
N GLY A 173 3.19 13.11 -12.04
CA GLY A 173 3.78 12.53 -13.24
C GLY A 173 3.52 13.46 -14.44
N ASP A 174 4.32 13.30 -15.50
CA ASP A 174 4.31 14.17 -16.68
C ASP A 174 2.98 14.15 -17.47
N ASP A 175 2.07 13.22 -17.15
CA ASP A 175 0.80 12.96 -17.86
C ASP A 175 -0.48 13.32 -17.06
N ILE A 176 -0.40 14.24 -16.10
CA ILE A 176 -1.63 14.76 -15.45
C ILE A 176 -2.46 15.55 -16.48
N SER A 177 -3.69 15.09 -16.75
CA SER A 177 -4.68 15.91 -17.45
C SER A 177 -5.06 17.17 -16.66
N ALA A 178 -5.26 18.30 -17.35
CA ALA A 178 -5.56 19.61 -16.72
C ALA A 178 -6.73 19.59 -15.72
N SER A 179 -7.70 18.68 -15.90
CA SER A 179 -8.82 18.48 -14.98
C SER A 179 -8.38 17.84 -13.64
N ARG A 180 -7.47 16.86 -13.68
CA ARG A 180 -6.90 16.23 -12.48
C ARG A 180 -6.03 17.23 -11.71
N PHE A 181 -5.21 18.02 -12.41
CA PHE A 181 -4.42 19.11 -11.79
C PHE A 181 -5.32 20.12 -11.05
N SER A 182 -6.41 20.53 -11.67
CA SER A 182 -7.37 21.49 -11.09
C SER A 182 -8.04 20.93 -9.82
N ILE A 183 -8.40 19.64 -9.84
CA ILE A 183 -8.91 18.95 -8.66
C ILE A 183 -7.83 18.94 -7.57
N PHE A 184 -6.60 18.50 -7.88
CA PHE A 184 -5.49 18.43 -6.91
C PHE A 184 -5.15 19.78 -6.27
N ALA A 185 -5.04 20.85 -7.07
CA ALA A 185 -4.79 22.19 -6.58
C ALA A 185 -5.86 22.68 -5.59
N MET A 186 -7.11 22.21 -5.72
CA MET A 186 -8.20 22.54 -4.80
C MET A 186 -8.23 21.64 -3.55
N ILE A 187 -7.94 20.33 -3.64
CA ILE A 187 -8.01 19.43 -2.46
C ILE A 187 -6.76 19.48 -1.57
N THR A 188 -5.60 19.88 -2.08
CA THR A 188 -4.35 19.94 -1.29
C THR A 188 -4.48 20.85 -0.07
N PRO A 189 -4.91 22.13 -0.22
CA PRO A 189 -5.02 23.05 0.92
C PRO A 189 -6.13 22.63 1.88
N PHE A 190 -7.24 22.09 1.37
CA PHE A 190 -8.35 21.60 2.20
C PHE A 190 -7.97 20.38 3.03
N THR A 191 -7.21 19.43 2.47
CA THR A 191 -6.73 18.25 3.20
C THR A 191 -5.75 18.65 4.31
N ILE A 192 -4.81 19.55 4.01
CA ILE A 192 -3.86 20.08 4.99
C ILE A 192 -4.61 20.86 6.10
N ALA A 193 -5.56 21.71 5.73
CA ALA A 193 -6.36 22.47 6.69
C ALA A 193 -7.26 21.58 7.56
N ASN A 194 -7.90 20.55 6.99
CA ASN A 194 -8.71 19.60 7.77
C ASN A 194 -7.86 18.82 8.76
N LYS A 195 -6.64 18.42 8.40
CA LYS A 195 -5.72 17.77 9.33
C LYS A 195 -5.30 18.69 10.47
N ILE A 196 -5.07 19.98 10.18
CA ILE A 196 -4.78 21.00 11.21
C ILE A 196 -5.99 21.14 12.16
N MET A 197 -7.21 21.22 11.62
CA MET A 197 -8.44 21.31 12.44
C MET A 197 -8.72 20.05 13.26
N GLN A 198 -8.47 18.86 12.70
CA GLN A 198 -8.58 17.59 13.42
C GLN A 198 -7.54 17.48 14.55
N LYS A 199 -6.32 17.98 14.33
CA LYS A 199 -5.30 18.09 15.40
C LYS A 199 -5.74 19.01 16.54
N SER A 200 -6.45 20.11 16.24
CA SER A 200 -7.00 21.01 17.25
C SER A 200 -8.17 20.41 18.04
N ALA A 201 -8.97 19.51 17.43
CA ALA A 201 -10.09 18.85 18.11
C ALA A 201 -9.65 17.65 18.98
N LEU A 202 -8.49 17.03 18.68
CA LEU A 202 -7.96 15.86 19.40
C LEU A 202 -6.89 16.21 20.45
N SER A 203 -6.69 17.50 20.77
CA SER A 203 -5.64 17.96 21.68
C SER A 203 -5.95 17.76 23.17
N VAL A 204 -6.25 16.52 23.60
CA VAL A 204 -6.16 16.09 25.02
C VAL A 204 -5.84 14.59 25.10
N SER A 205 -4.77 14.12 24.46
CA SER A 205 -3.86 13.08 25.02
C SER A 205 -2.77 12.74 24.00
N GLU A 206 -1.52 12.70 24.44
CA GLU A 206 -0.32 12.40 23.67
C GLU A 206 -0.25 10.93 23.18
N ARG A 207 -1.24 10.45 22.42
CA ARG A 207 -1.13 9.17 21.71
C ARG A 207 -0.90 9.45 20.22
N SER A 208 0.32 9.15 19.75
CA SER A 208 0.68 9.15 18.32
C SER A 208 -0.47 8.60 17.47
N GLY A 209 -0.91 9.40 16.49
CA GLY A 209 -1.96 8.99 15.54
C GLY A 209 -1.54 7.83 14.63
N TYR A 210 -0.24 7.53 14.58
CA TYR A 210 0.37 6.50 13.73
C TYR A 210 1.01 5.36 14.52
N PRO A 211 1.21 4.19 13.88
CA PRO A 211 1.73 2.99 14.52
C PRO A 211 2.97 3.26 15.37
N LEU A 212 2.99 2.67 16.56
CA LEU A 212 4.11 2.78 17.48
C LEU A 212 5.35 2.05 16.92
N PRO A 213 6.58 2.32 17.42
CA PRO A 213 7.83 1.79 16.85
C PRO A 213 7.91 0.26 16.67
N PHE A 214 7.11 -0.51 17.40
CA PHE A 214 7.09 -1.98 17.35
C PHE A 214 5.81 -2.54 16.70
N GLU A 215 4.90 -1.67 16.28
CA GLU A 215 3.67 -2.05 15.62
C GLU A 215 3.90 -2.24 14.12
N ARG A 216 3.18 -3.20 13.55
CA ARG A 216 3.20 -3.54 12.13
C ARG A 216 1.78 -3.64 11.60
N CYS A 217 1.50 -2.96 10.52
CA CYS A 217 0.21 -2.98 9.85
C CYS A 217 0.14 -4.20 8.93
N ILE A 218 -0.10 -5.36 9.53
CA ILE A 218 -0.31 -6.62 8.82
C ILE A 218 -1.80 -6.82 8.62
N ILE A 219 -2.21 -7.01 7.37
CA ILE A 219 -3.53 -7.55 7.03
C ILE A 219 -3.34 -9.04 6.76
N ASN A 220 -3.95 -9.86 7.61
CA ASN A 220 -4.00 -11.29 7.36
C ASN A 220 -5.13 -11.54 6.36
N THR A 221 -4.78 -11.64 5.08
CA THR A 221 -5.71 -12.03 4.01
C THR A 221 -6.21 -13.48 4.16
N ASP A 222 -5.64 -14.26 5.07
CA ASP A 222 -5.95 -15.68 5.26
C ASP A 222 -7.08 -15.97 6.25
N ILE A 223 -7.60 -14.97 6.98
CA ILE A 223 -8.54 -15.20 8.09
C ILE A 223 -9.96 -15.57 7.61
N GLU A 224 -10.38 -15.18 6.41
CA GLU A 224 -11.75 -15.47 5.94
C GLU A 224 -11.94 -16.90 5.40
N SER A 225 -10.88 -17.72 5.33
CA SER A 225 -10.98 -19.12 4.90
C SER A 225 -11.27 -20.13 6.03
N LYS A 226 -11.23 -19.71 7.30
CA LYS A 226 -11.34 -20.62 8.46
C LYS A 226 -12.67 -20.56 9.23
N GLU A 227 -13.50 -19.54 9.04
CA GLU A 227 -14.80 -19.46 9.73
C GLU A 227 -15.93 -20.26 9.06
N THR A 228 -15.78 -20.72 7.82
CA THR A 228 -16.80 -21.51 7.12
C THR A 228 -16.73 -23.02 7.36
N ASN A 229 -15.76 -23.54 8.12
CA ASN A 229 -15.59 -24.98 8.36
C ASN A 229 -16.04 -25.49 9.74
N ASN A 230 -16.68 -24.67 10.58
CA ASN A 230 -17.14 -25.08 11.91
C ASN A 230 -18.67 -25.07 12.09
N THR A 231 -19.44 -25.40 11.06
CA THR A 231 -20.88 -25.63 11.20
C THR A 231 -21.36 -26.84 10.40
N VAL A 232 -20.80 -28.02 10.68
CA VAL A 232 -21.51 -29.30 10.55
C VAL A 232 -21.05 -30.23 11.67
N ARG A 233 -21.84 -30.33 12.72
CA ARG A 233 -22.02 -31.55 13.53
C ARG A 233 -23.48 -31.64 13.95
#